data_AF-A0A1F9DG48-F1
#
_entry.id   AF-A0A1F9DG48-F1
#
_cell.length_a   1.000
_cell.length_b   1.000
_cell.length_c   1.000
_cell.angle_alpha   90.00
_cell.angle_beta   90.00
_cell.angle_gamma   90.00
#
_symmetry.space_group_name_H-M   'P 1'
#
loop_
_entity.id
_entity.type
_entity.pdbx_description
1 polymer ?
#
loop_
_entity_poly.entity_id
_entity_poly.type
_entity_poly.pdbx_seq_one_letter_code
_entity_poly.pdbx_strand_id
1 'polypeptide(L)'
;MKCNLIKQGYPQGSCLVEVGKGKSLACEATLKQTDSGPLRLISAVHLSRPENYLSIYQSGCNFSCRKCHSWDFTKIAKGEWWSPADVLKACKEYAREVTLQEPRERVTAFHAQDSCRCCGACVMYGKRSSLCPRIIQKKDIFLSPQGWGPARNIVAFTGGDLTCCPEFYIQCARLIKAETNLWVMIETNGYGLTPQNLDALKEAGVDSFWLDLKAYDEGDHKWLTGCFNRHLLKLPEEILKRGFVLEVLSLYIPNLVEIPQLKRIAKMLFEVDPEIPFTILAFFPEYQMKRYKSPKASEMVEAYHAVKAMGLWNVRLGNTGVFASSEEDYHLLKESVGVGNY
;
A
#
# COMPACT_ATOMS: atom_id res chain seq x y z
N MET A 1 9.75 14.06 22.93
CA MET A 1 8.49 14.79 22.63
C MET A 1 7.30 13.92 23.06
N LYS A 2 6.17 14.45 23.54
CA LYS A 2 4.99 13.56 23.81
C LYS A 2 4.40 13.06 22.48
N CYS A 3 4.15 11.76 22.35
CA CYS A 3 3.59 11.11 21.16
C CYS A 3 2.30 11.79 20.69
N ASN A 4 2.18 12.08 19.38
CA ASN A 4 1.00 12.76 18.82
C ASN A 4 -0.28 11.93 18.99
N LEU A 5 -0.21 10.61 18.85
CA LEU A 5 -1.36 9.72 19.09
C LEU A 5 -1.90 9.87 20.52
N ILE A 6 -1.01 9.88 21.51
CA ILE A 6 -1.40 10.07 22.92
C ILE A 6 -2.10 11.40 23.12
N LYS A 7 -1.60 12.48 22.50
CA LYS A 7 -2.24 13.81 22.57
C LYS A 7 -3.66 13.81 22.01
N GLN A 8 -3.93 12.96 21.02
CA GLN A 8 -5.22 12.81 20.37
C GLN A 8 -6.12 11.73 21.03
N GLY A 9 -5.69 11.13 22.14
CA GLY A 9 -6.46 10.11 22.86
C GLY A 9 -6.29 8.67 22.34
N TYR A 10 -5.28 8.43 21.50
CA TYR A 10 -4.97 7.10 20.95
C TYR A 10 -3.73 6.49 21.60
N PRO A 11 -3.65 5.16 21.72
CA PRO A 11 -2.45 4.49 22.22
C PRO A 11 -1.25 4.75 21.31
N GLN A 12 -0.06 4.82 21.92
CA GLN A 12 1.19 4.86 21.17
C GLN A 12 1.43 3.55 20.42
N GLY A 13 1.95 3.65 19.20
CA GLY A 13 2.29 2.47 18.39
C GLY A 13 3.55 1.73 18.89
N SER A 14 3.70 0.49 18.44
CA SER A 14 4.88 -0.34 18.69
C SER A 14 6.01 0.03 17.72
N CYS A 15 6.64 1.18 17.95
CA CYS A 15 7.34 1.93 16.91
C CYS A 15 8.86 2.08 17.12
N LEU A 16 9.50 1.16 17.84
CA LEU A 16 10.96 1.18 18.00
C LEU A 16 11.66 0.75 16.70
N VAL A 17 12.67 1.52 16.29
CA VAL A 17 13.53 1.24 15.15
C VAL A 17 14.99 1.28 15.58
N GLU A 18 15.83 0.50 14.91
CA GLU A 18 17.28 0.44 15.13
C GLU A 18 17.96 1.70 14.58
N VAL A 19 18.84 2.30 15.38
CA VAL A 19 19.65 3.48 15.03
C VAL A 19 21.07 3.23 15.52
N GLY A 20 21.98 2.92 14.60
CA GLY A 20 23.35 2.49 14.97
C GLY A 20 23.31 1.24 15.86
N LYS A 21 23.84 1.34 17.09
CA LYS A 21 23.81 0.25 18.08
C LYS A 21 22.60 0.30 19.04
N GLY A 22 21.75 1.32 18.91
CA GLY A 22 20.63 1.57 19.81
C GLY A 22 19.27 1.44 19.14
N LYS A 23 18.22 1.80 19.89
CA LYS A 23 16.85 1.92 19.38
C LYS A 23 16.27 3.29 19.75
N SER A 24 15.43 3.82 18.88
CA SER A 24 14.67 5.05 19.11
C SER A 24 13.26 4.91 18.54
N LEU A 25 12.35 5.80 18.92
CA LEU A 25 11.02 5.85 18.31
C LEU A 25 11.15 6.23 16.83
N ALA A 26 10.35 5.60 15.97
CA ALA A 26 10.41 5.81 14.53
C ALA A 26 10.30 7.29 14.15
N CYS A 27 9.40 8.05 14.78
CA CYS A 27 9.23 9.48 14.54
C CYS A 27 10.38 10.35 15.04
N GLU A 28 11.21 9.88 15.98
CA GLU A 28 12.40 10.60 16.44
C GLU A 28 13.62 10.26 15.57
N ALA A 29 13.69 9.01 15.08
CA ALA A 29 14.80 8.51 14.29
C ALA A 29 14.73 8.89 12.81
N THR A 30 13.52 9.05 12.25
CA THR A 30 13.30 9.10 10.79
C THR A 30 12.50 10.31 10.33
N LEU A 31 12.14 11.21 11.25
CA LEU A 31 11.55 12.52 11.00
C LEU A 31 12.33 13.55 11.82
N LYS A 32 12.68 14.67 11.20
CA LYS A 32 13.37 15.79 11.86
C LYS A 32 12.63 17.07 11.57
N GLN A 33 12.51 17.94 12.56
CA GLN A 33 12.07 19.32 12.34
C GLN A 33 13.30 20.23 12.29
N THR A 34 13.35 21.08 11.26
CA THR A 34 14.41 22.08 11.05
C THR A 34 13.77 23.45 10.88
N ASP A 35 14.58 24.51 10.87
CA ASP A 35 14.09 25.88 10.62
C ASP A 35 13.43 26.02 9.24
N SER A 36 13.84 25.18 8.28
CA SER A 36 13.30 25.15 6.92
C SER A 36 12.13 24.16 6.76
N GLY A 37 11.66 23.53 7.84
CA GLY A 37 10.54 22.58 7.85
C GLY A 37 10.93 21.12 8.13
N PRO A 38 9.99 20.18 7.93
CA PRO A 38 10.18 18.76 8.24
C PRO A 38 11.06 18.08 7.20
N LEU A 39 11.95 17.21 7.67
CA LEU A 39 12.72 16.29 6.85
C LEU A 39 12.34 14.85 7.17
N ARG A 40 12.20 14.03 6.14
CA ARG A 40 11.90 12.60 6.27
C ARG A 40 13.07 11.78 5.75
N LEU A 41 13.38 10.68 6.43
CA LEU A 41 14.36 9.72 5.95
C LEU A 41 13.72 8.83 4.86
N ILE A 42 14.16 9.02 3.61
CA ILE A 42 13.68 8.33 2.41
C ILE A 42 14.67 7.24 2.02
N SER A 43 14.21 6.00 1.92
CA SER A 43 15.06 4.85 1.59
C SER A 43 15.26 4.68 0.08
N ALA A 44 14.24 5.00 -0.72
CA ALA A 44 14.29 4.89 -2.17
C ALA A 44 13.16 5.69 -2.82
N VAL A 45 13.37 6.10 -4.07
CA VAL A 45 12.33 6.67 -4.93
C VAL A 45 12.44 6.03 -6.30
N HIS A 46 11.38 5.37 -6.78
CA HIS A 46 11.35 4.81 -8.13
C HIS A 46 9.93 4.54 -8.64
N LEU A 47 9.81 4.30 -9.94
CA LEU A 47 8.57 3.86 -10.58
C LEU A 47 8.30 2.38 -10.26
N SER A 48 7.26 2.13 -9.45
CA SER A 48 6.96 0.78 -8.94
C SER A 48 6.15 -0.09 -9.89
N ARG A 49 6.27 -1.41 -9.70
CA ARG A 49 5.50 -2.45 -10.38
C ARG A 49 4.93 -3.42 -9.33
N PRO A 50 3.70 -3.92 -9.51
CA PRO A 50 2.80 -3.72 -10.66
C PRO A 50 1.94 -2.43 -10.62
N GLU A 51 2.15 -1.55 -9.65
CA GLU A 51 1.26 -0.41 -9.37
C GLU A 51 1.37 0.74 -10.38
N ASN A 52 2.52 0.84 -11.06
CA ASN A 52 2.80 1.78 -12.14
C ASN A 52 2.77 3.27 -11.73
N TYR A 53 3.08 3.58 -10.48
CA TYR A 53 3.21 4.95 -9.98
C TYR A 53 4.58 5.23 -9.36
N LEU A 54 4.90 6.50 -9.13
CA LEU A 54 6.13 6.87 -8.41
C LEU A 54 5.97 6.55 -6.93
N SER A 55 6.78 5.62 -6.43
CA SER A 55 6.79 5.26 -5.01
C SER A 55 7.95 5.93 -4.29
N ILE A 56 7.61 6.60 -3.19
CA ILE A 56 8.55 7.21 -2.26
C ILE A 56 8.59 6.32 -1.00
N TYR A 57 9.62 5.47 -0.91
CA TYR A 57 9.79 4.53 0.19
C TYR A 57 10.41 5.22 1.40
N GLN A 58 9.71 5.16 2.52
CA GLN A 58 10.09 5.90 3.74
C GLN A 58 10.62 4.95 4.81
N SER A 59 11.65 5.38 5.55
CA SER A 59 12.24 4.60 6.64
C SER A 59 11.46 4.76 7.94
N GLY A 60 11.32 3.73 8.75
CA GLY A 60 10.62 3.78 10.04
C GLY A 60 9.08 3.69 9.94
N CYS A 61 8.48 2.98 10.90
CA CYS A 61 7.05 2.68 10.92
C CYS A 61 6.51 2.66 12.36
N ASN A 62 5.24 2.99 12.53
CA ASN A 62 4.55 2.99 13.82
C ASN A 62 4.11 1.60 14.33
N PHE A 63 4.34 0.53 13.57
CA PHE A 63 4.15 -0.88 13.95
C PHE A 63 5.46 -1.65 14.11
N SER A 64 5.44 -2.78 14.80
CA SER A 64 6.56 -3.73 14.97
C SER A 64 6.30 -5.06 14.25
N CYS A 65 5.69 -5.00 13.07
CA CYS A 65 5.18 -6.16 12.35
C CYS A 65 6.17 -7.34 12.27
N ARG A 66 5.73 -8.53 12.69
CA ARG A 66 6.49 -9.80 12.56
C ARG A 66 6.67 -10.20 11.10
N LYS A 67 5.70 -9.84 10.27
CA LYS A 67 5.77 -9.87 8.80
C LYS A 67 5.80 -8.45 8.26
N CYS A 68 6.90 -8.06 7.64
CA CYS A 68 7.03 -6.81 6.91
C CYS A 68 7.95 -7.03 5.70
N HIS A 69 7.49 -6.74 4.49
CA HIS A 69 8.32 -6.84 3.28
C HIS A 69 9.41 -5.77 3.23
N SER A 70 9.18 -4.68 3.96
CA SER A 70 10.05 -3.51 4.05
C SER A 70 10.78 -3.44 5.39
N TRP A 71 10.94 -4.57 6.08
CA TRP A 71 11.47 -4.58 7.46
C TRP A 71 12.84 -3.93 7.57
N ASP A 72 13.66 -4.04 6.53
CA ASP A 72 15.05 -3.61 6.48
C ASP A 72 15.22 -2.08 6.54
N PHE A 73 14.25 -1.29 6.08
CA PHE A 73 14.23 0.17 6.27
C PHE A 73 13.10 0.65 7.17
N THR A 74 12.06 -0.16 7.43
CA THR A 74 11.00 0.21 8.38
C THR A 74 11.35 -0.10 9.83
N LYS A 75 12.36 -0.94 10.07
CA LYS A 75 12.86 -1.30 11.41
C LYS A 75 14.29 -0.85 11.65
N ILE A 76 15.02 -0.42 10.61
CA ILE A 76 16.36 0.13 10.70
C ILE A 76 16.31 1.52 10.07
N ALA A 77 16.69 2.55 10.82
CA ALA A 77 16.71 3.91 10.32
C ALA A 77 17.82 4.07 9.27
N LYS A 78 17.45 4.06 7.99
CA LYS A 78 18.39 4.23 6.87
C LYS A 78 17.75 4.98 5.70
N GLY A 79 18.58 5.61 4.88
CA GLY A 79 18.14 6.41 3.74
C GLY A 79 18.75 7.80 3.75
N GLU A 80 18.16 8.70 2.98
CA GLU A 80 18.59 10.08 2.82
C GLU A 80 17.55 11.04 3.39
N TRP A 81 18.00 12.14 3.98
CA TRP A 81 17.09 13.16 4.50
C TRP A 81 16.56 14.00 3.35
N TRP A 82 15.25 13.92 3.10
CA TRP A 82 14.58 14.71 2.07
C TRP A 82 13.61 15.70 2.71
N SER A 83 13.61 16.90 2.16
CA SER A 83 12.58 17.91 2.40
C SER A 83 11.37 17.70 1.47
N PRO A 84 10.23 18.35 1.74
CA PRO A 84 9.12 18.43 0.80
C PRO A 84 9.52 19.01 -0.57
N ALA A 85 10.53 19.88 -0.63
CA ALA A 85 11.05 20.42 -1.89
C ALA A 85 11.82 19.37 -2.70
N ASP A 86 12.59 18.49 -2.05
CA ASP A 86 13.28 17.38 -2.72
C ASP A 86 12.27 16.38 -3.29
N VAL A 87 11.22 16.07 -2.52
CA VAL A 87 10.08 15.27 -3.00
C VAL A 87 9.42 15.92 -4.21
N LEU A 88 9.11 17.22 -4.14
CA LEU A 88 8.52 17.94 -5.27
C LEU A 88 9.41 17.88 -6.52
N LYS A 89 10.73 18.03 -6.36
CA LYS A 89 11.66 17.93 -7.49
C LYS A 89 11.55 16.58 -8.20
N ALA A 90 11.58 15.47 -7.45
CA ALA A 90 11.39 14.13 -8.00
C ALA A 90 10.00 13.98 -8.66
N CYS A 91 8.95 14.55 -8.06
CA CYS A 91 7.60 14.54 -8.64
C CYS A 91 7.52 15.31 -9.97
N LYS A 92 8.20 16.45 -10.10
CA LYS A 92 8.23 17.24 -11.34
C LYS A 92 9.00 16.54 -12.45
N GLU A 93 10.06 15.81 -12.11
CA GLU A 93 10.78 14.96 -13.05
C GLU A 93 9.88 13.81 -13.52
N TYR A 94 9.26 13.09 -12.59
CA TYR A 94 8.33 12.01 -12.89
C TYR A 94 7.12 12.47 -13.72
N ALA A 95 6.54 13.63 -13.42
CA ALA A 95 5.38 14.17 -14.12
C ALA A 95 5.62 14.33 -15.63
N ARG A 96 6.89 14.51 -16.07
CA ARG A 96 7.27 14.59 -17.49
C ARG A 96 7.33 13.22 -18.16
N GLU A 97 7.47 12.15 -17.39
CA GLU A 97 7.56 10.77 -17.87
C GLU A 97 6.20 10.04 -17.87
N VAL A 98 5.16 10.64 -17.29
CA VAL A 98 3.81 10.05 -17.23
C VAL A 98 3.29 9.74 -18.63
N THR A 99 2.96 8.47 -18.86
CA THR A 99 2.37 7.98 -20.12
C THR A 99 0.90 7.62 -20.01
N LEU A 100 0.37 7.51 -18.80
CA LEU A 100 -1.03 7.16 -18.57
C LEU A 100 -1.67 8.13 -17.58
N GLN A 101 -2.62 8.93 -18.06
CA GLN A 101 -3.44 9.80 -17.21
C GLN A 101 -4.63 9.00 -16.70
N GLU A 102 -4.74 8.89 -15.38
CA GLU A 102 -5.89 8.29 -14.70
C GLU A 102 -6.77 9.38 -14.10
N PRO A 103 -8.09 9.19 -14.10
CA PRO A 103 -8.98 10.03 -13.33
C PRO A 103 -8.85 9.68 -11.82
N ARG A 104 -9.38 10.56 -10.97
CA ARG A 104 -9.17 10.48 -9.51
C ARG A 104 -9.67 9.17 -8.91
N GLU A 105 -10.83 8.69 -9.36
CA GLU A 105 -11.47 7.45 -8.91
C GLU A 105 -10.62 6.20 -9.18
N ARG A 106 -9.65 6.29 -10.10
CA ARG A 106 -8.73 5.19 -10.44
C ARG A 106 -7.37 5.32 -9.76
N VAL A 107 -7.20 6.23 -8.80
CA VAL A 107 -5.95 6.42 -8.02
C VAL A 107 -5.81 5.34 -6.95
N THR A 108 -5.78 4.08 -7.37
CA THR A 108 -5.48 2.92 -6.53
C THR A 108 -4.57 1.97 -7.28
N ALA A 109 -3.88 1.10 -6.55
CA ALA A 109 -3.08 0.05 -7.17
C ALA A 109 -3.95 -1.03 -7.82
N PHE A 110 -5.16 -1.26 -7.29
CA PHE A 110 -6.16 -2.14 -7.88
C PHE A 110 -6.36 -1.83 -9.37
N HIS A 111 -6.47 -0.56 -9.75
CA HIS A 111 -6.74 -0.18 -11.14
C HIS A 111 -5.50 -0.26 -12.05
N ALA A 112 -4.29 -0.37 -11.50
CA ALA A 112 -3.04 -0.36 -12.27
C ALA A 112 -3.03 -1.47 -13.34
N GLN A 113 -3.50 -2.66 -12.94
CA GLN A 113 -3.43 -3.83 -13.79
C GLN A 113 -4.52 -3.87 -14.89
N ASP A 114 -5.53 -3.01 -14.81
CA ASP A 114 -6.53 -2.89 -15.87
C ASP A 114 -5.88 -2.35 -17.17
N SER A 115 -4.80 -1.59 -17.03
CA SER A 115 -4.06 -1.02 -18.15
C SER A 115 -2.92 -1.93 -18.62
N CYS A 116 -2.17 -2.50 -17.68
CA CYS A 116 -1.00 -3.32 -17.95
C CYS A 116 -0.72 -4.36 -16.86
N ARG A 117 -0.51 -5.63 -17.24
CA ARG A 117 -0.09 -6.71 -16.31
C ARG A 117 1.42 -6.79 -16.06
N CYS A 118 2.18 -5.80 -16.54
CA CYS A 118 3.62 -5.68 -16.35
C CYS A 118 4.49 -6.88 -16.81
N CYS A 119 3.96 -7.79 -17.64
CA CYS A 119 4.66 -9.01 -18.07
C CYS A 119 5.84 -8.79 -19.03
N GLY A 120 6.02 -7.57 -19.58
CA GLY A 120 7.12 -7.25 -20.50
C GLY A 120 7.07 -7.91 -21.89
N ALA A 121 6.13 -8.83 -22.16
CA ALA A 121 6.13 -9.65 -23.38
C ALA A 121 6.16 -8.83 -24.68
N CYS A 122 5.41 -7.73 -24.75
CA CYS A 122 5.38 -6.87 -25.94
C CYS A 122 6.68 -6.09 -26.17
N VAL A 123 7.47 -5.88 -25.13
CA VAL A 123 8.78 -5.24 -25.23
C VAL A 123 9.83 -6.27 -25.60
N MET A 124 9.91 -7.37 -24.83
CA MET A 124 10.95 -8.39 -24.97
C MET A 124 10.80 -9.24 -26.23
N TYR A 125 9.57 -9.59 -26.61
CA TYR A 125 9.30 -10.54 -27.70
C TYR A 125 8.55 -9.92 -28.88
N GLY A 126 8.24 -8.62 -28.83
CA GLY A 126 7.46 -7.94 -29.87
C GLY A 126 5.99 -8.37 -29.96
N LYS A 127 5.51 -9.27 -29.10
CA LYS A 127 4.12 -9.77 -29.06
C LYS A 127 3.49 -9.62 -27.68
N ARG A 128 2.21 -9.27 -27.63
CA ARG A 128 1.48 -9.16 -26.36
C ARG A 128 1.19 -10.55 -25.79
N SER A 129 1.22 -10.66 -24.45
CA SER A 129 0.70 -11.83 -23.74
C SER A 129 -0.80 -12.01 -24.01
N SER A 130 -1.29 -13.24 -23.95
CA SER A 130 -2.73 -13.55 -24.00
C SER A 130 -3.53 -12.87 -22.89
N LEU A 131 -2.89 -12.57 -21.75
CA LEU A 131 -3.49 -11.87 -20.61
C LEU A 131 -3.36 -10.34 -20.68
N CYS A 132 -2.82 -9.79 -21.78
CA CYS A 132 -2.66 -8.34 -21.93
C CYS A 132 -4.02 -7.65 -22.05
N PRO A 133 -4.31 -6.59 -21.27
CA PRO A 133 -5.57 -5.85 -21.36
C PRO A 133 -5.74 -5.07 -22.68
N ARG A 134 -4.65 -4.83 -23.40
CA ARG A 134 -4.61 -4.10 -24.68
C ARG A 134 -5.11 -2.65 -24.60
N ILE A 135 -5.06 -2.04 -23.42
CA ILE A 135 -5.45 -0.64 -23.20
C ILE A 135 -4.35 0.34 -23.66
N ILE A 136 -3.08 0.06 -23.33
CA ILE A 136 -1.93 0.93 -23.67
C ILE A 136 -1.09 0.37 -24.82
N GLN A 137 -0.32 1.24 -25.48
CA GLN A 137 0.60 0.92 -26.57
C GLN A 137 2.01 0.58 -26.04
N LYS A 138 2.84 -0.07 -26.89
CA LYS A 138 4.23 -0.40 -26.53
C LYS A 138 5.04 0.86 -26.18
N LYS A 139 4.78 1.98 -26.85
CA LYS A 139 5.47 3.27 -26.61
C LYS A 139 5.22 3.84 -25.21
N ASP A 140 4.16 3.40 -24.55
CA ASP A 140 3.78 3.90 -23.23
C ASP A 140 4.51 3.15 -22.10
N ILE A 141 5.32 2.13 -22.43
CA ILE A 141 5.95 1.21 -21.48
C ILE A 141 7.42 1.56 -21.26
N PHE A 142 7.81 1.66 -19.99
CA PHE A 142 9.19 1.89 -19.55
C PHE A 142 9.71 0.73 -18.72
N LEU A 143 11.03 0.55 -18.78
CA LEU A 143 11.77 -0.27 -17.82
C LEU A 143 11.99 0.53 -16.54
N SER A 144 11.62 -0.03 -15.40
CA SER A 144 12.13 0.38 -14.09
C SER A 144 12.92 -0.77 -13.47
N PRO A 145 13.62 -0.56 -12.33
CA PRO A 145 14.28 -1.65 -11.62
C PRO A 145 13.34 -2.81 -11.23
N GLN A 146 12.03 -2.57 -11.18
CA GLN A 146 11.00 -3.55 -10.84
C GLN A 146 10.31 -4.16 -12.07
N GLY A 147 10.71 -3.76 -13.29
CA GLY A 147 10.22 -4.35 -14.54
C GLY A 147 9.47 -3.38 -15.45
N TRP A 148 8.63 -3.93 -16.32
CA TRP A 148 8.01 -3.20 -17.43
C TRP A 148 6.61 -2.70 -17.09
N GLY A 149 6.28 -1.45 -17.43
CA GLY A 149 4.92 -0.93 -17.28
C GLY A 149 4.79 0.54 -17.68
N PRO A 150 3.56 1.09 -17.71
CA PRO A 150 3.37 2.53 -17.90
C PRO A 150 3.83 3.35 -16.69
N ALA A 151 3.79 4.66 -16.84
CA ALA A 151 3.87 5.61 -15.72
C ALA A 151 2.52 6.31 -15.58
N ARG A 152 1.82 6.07 -14.48
CA ARG A 152 0.51 6.67 -14.16
C ARG A 152 0.71 8.05 -13.52
N ASN A 153 -0.23 8.97 -13.64
CA ASN A 153 -0.17 10.29 -13.00
C ASN A 153 -0.38 10.26 -11.46
N ILE A 154 0.35 9.39 -10.76
CA ILE A 154 0.18 9.13 -9.32
C ILE A 154 1.56 9.11 -8.66
N VAL A 155 1.65 9.68 -7.45
CA VAL A 155 2.78 9.52 -6.53
C VAL A 155 2.27 8.95 -5.21
N ALA A 156 2.97 7.94 -4.69
CA ALA A 156 2.61 7.22 -3.49
C ALA A 156 3.71 7.31 -2.42
N PHE A 157 3.33 7.68 -1.20
CA PHE A 157 4.18 7.48 -0.02
C PHE A 157 3.97 6.05 0.50
N THR A 158 5.05 5.27 0.62
CA THR A 158 4.98 3.84 0.95
C THR A 158 6.15 3.36 1.82
N GLY A 159 6.14 2.07 2.17
CA GLY A 159 7.17 1.37 2.89
C GLY A 159 6.99 1.51 4.40
N GLY A 160 7.42 2.65 4.94
CA GLY A 160 7.18 3.04 6.32
C GLY A 160 5.85 3.76 6.49
N ASP A 161 5.42 3.91 7.74
CA ASP A 161 4.20 4.66 8.05
C ASP A 161 4.39 5.50 9.30
N LEU A 162 4.33 6.82 9.10
CA LEU A 162 4.30 7.82 10.15
C LEU A 162 3.18 8.82 9.91
N THR A 163 2.03 8.38 9.40
CA THR A 163 0.83 9.23 9.27
C THR A 163 0.36 9.83 10.61
N CYS A 164 0.82 9.26 11.74
CA CYS A 164 0.66 9.85 13.07
C CYS A 164 1.42 11.16 13.28
N CYS A 165 2.36 11.52 12.39
CA CYS A 165 3.07 12.79 12.32
C CYS A 165 2.90 13.35 10.89
N PRO A 166 1.73 13.91 10.57
CA PRO A 166 1.32 14.15 9.19
C PRO A 166 2.02 15.34 8.51
N GLU A 167 2.80 16.13 9.25
CA GLU A 167 3.29 17.45 8.80
C GLU A 167 4.11 17.37 7.51
N PHE A 168 4.97 16.36 7.37
CA PHE A 168 5.76 16.13 6.16
C PHE A 168 4.87 15.84 4.93
N TYR A 169 3.88 14.95 5.10
CA TYR A 169 2.96 14.56 4.03
C TYR A 169 2.07 15.73 3.60
N ILE A 170 1.59 16.52 4.57
CA ILE A 170 0.79 17.73 4.33
C ILE A 170 1.57 18.72 3.46
N GLN A 171 2.84 19.00 3.80
CA GLN A 171 3.65 19.93 3.01
C GLN A 171 3.96 19.38 1.62
N CYS A 172 4.26 18.09 1.49
CA CYS A 172 4.48 17.46 0.20
C CYS A 172 3.23 17.54 -0.68
N ALA A 173 2.05 17.16 -0.14
CA ALA A 173 0.80 17.17 -0.90
C ALA A 173 0.47 18.57 -1.42
N ARG A 174 0.58 19.61 -0.59
CA ARG A 174 0.35 21.00 -1.01
C ARG A 174 1.27 21.43 -2.15
N LEU A 175 2.57 21.11 -2.03
CA LEU A 175 3.55 21.43 -3.07
C LEU A 175 3.28 20.67 -4.37
N ILE A 176 3.02 19.37 -4.29
CA ILE A 176 2.74 18.53 -5.46
C ILE A 176 1.49 19.04 -6.19
N LYS A 177 0.43 19.37 -5.46
CA LYS A 177 -0.84 19.87 -6.04
C LYS A 177 -0.72 21.28 -6.61
N ALA A 178 0.17 22.11 -6.07
CA ALA A 178 0.41 23.46 -6.59
C ALA A 178 1.21 23.47 -7.91
N GLU A 179 2.08 22.48 -8.12
CA GLU A 179 3.12 22.52 -9.15
C GLU A 179 3.02 21.39 -10.19
N THR A 180 2.12 20.43 -9.99
CA THR A 180 1.93 19.27 -10.87
C THR A 180 0.45 18.86 -10.95
N ASN A 181 0.13 18.01 -11.94
CA ASN A 181 -1.18 17.36 -12.06
C ASN A 181 -1.18 15.92 -11.50
N LEU A 182 -0.22 15.58 -10.63
CA LEU A 182 -0.14 14.25 -10.04
C LEU A 182 -1.17 14.08 -8.93
N TRP A 183 -1.76 12.89 -8.86
CA TRP A 183 -2.54 12.45 -7.71
C TRP A 183 -1.62 11.99 -6.58
N VAL A 184 -1.98 12.30 -5.33
CA VAL A 184 -1.20 11.97 -4.14
C VAL A 184 -1.89 10.84 -3.38
N MET A 185 -1.19 9.73 -3.23
CA MET A 185 -1.65 8.55 -2.51
C MET A 185 -0.74 8.24 -1.31
N ILE A 186 -1.30 7.65 -0.26
CA ILE A 186 -0.53 7.10 0.86
C ILE A 186 -0.87 5.62 1.03
N GLU A 187 0.13 4.75 0.95
CA GLU A 187 0.06 3.37 1.41
C GLU A 187 0.29 3.35 2.92
N THR A 188 -0.66 2.79 3.67
CA THR A 188 -0.71 2.99 5.12
C THR A 188 -1.23 1.75 5.84
N ASN A 189 -0.71 1.54 7.04
CA ASN A 189 -1.30 0.60 7.98
C ASN A 189 -2.48 1.21 8.77
N GLY A 190 -2.78 2.49 8.55
CA GLY A 190 -3.92 3.21 9.12
C GLY A 190 -3.77 3.65 10.57
N TYR A 191 -2.76 3.18 11.31
CA TYR A 191 -2.69 3.42 12.75
C TYR A 191 -2.61 4.90 13.12
N GLY A 192 -1.98 5.70 12.25
CA GLY A 192 -1.84 7.15 12.38
C GLY A 192 -2.99 7.99 11.83
N LEU A 193 -3.99 7.38 11.19
CA LEU A 193 -5.12 8.07 10.56
C LEU A 193 -6.22 8.38 11.57
N THR A 194 -5.92 9.24 12.53
CA THR A 194 -6.92 9.82 13.42
C THR A 194 -7.83 10.79 12.65
N PRO A 195 -9.02 11.14 13.17
CA PRO A 195 -9.90 12.13 12.53
C PRO A 195 -9.18 13.42 12.18
N GLN A 196 -8.41 13.97 13.12
CA GLN A 196 -7.65 15.21 12.95
C GLN A 196 -6.58 15.09 11.85
N ASN A 197 -5.87 13.96 11.79
CA ASN A 197 -4.85 13.75 10.78
C ASN A 197 -5.49 13.55 9.39
N LEU A 198 -6.62 12.82 9.31
CA LEU A 198 -7.38 12.66 8.06
C LEU A 198 -7.89 14.00 7.54
N ASP A 199 -8.44 14.86 8.40
CA ASP A 199 -8.91 16.19 8.02
C ASP A 199 -7.76 17.03 7.46
N ALA A 200 -6.61 17.07 8.16
CA ALA A 200 -5.44 17.81 7.72
C ALA A 200 -4.85 17.28 6.41
N LEU A 201 -4.83 15.95 6.19
CA LEU A 201 -4.40 15.34 4.94
C LEU A 201 -5.36 15.66 3.78
N LYS A 202 -6.67 15.73 4.05
CA LYS A 202 -7.67 16.10 3.06
C LYS A 202 -7.49 17.53 2.60
N GLU A 203 -7.36 18.46 3.56
CA GLU A 203 -7.11 19.88 3.30
C GLU A 203 -5.82 20.12 2.53
N ALA A 204 -4.80 19.27 2.74
CA ALA A 204 -3.52 19.35 2.03
C ALA A 204 -3.59 18.86 0.58
N GLY A 205 -4.66 18.14 0.20
CA GLY A 205 -4.84 17.62 -1.15
C GLY A 205 -4.37 16.17 -1.35
N VAL A 206 -4.30 15.35 -0.29
CA VAL A 206 -4.18 13.89 -0.45
C VAL A 206 -5.46 13.36 -1.09
N ASP A 207 -5.32 12.49 -2.09
CA ASP A 207 -6.45 12.02 -2.90
C ASP A 207 -6.96 10.66 -2.48
N SER A 208 -6.04 9.76 -2.12
CA SER A 208 -6.32 8.32 -1.99
C SER A 208 -5.49 7.64 -0.91
N PHE A 209 -6.02 6.55 -0.36
CA PHE A 209 -5.32 5.64 0.54
C PHE A 209 -5.36 4.21 0.02
N TRP A 210 -4.22 3.52 0.15
CA TRP A 210 -4.16 2.07 0.18
C TRP A 210 -4.01 1.63 1.63
N LEU A 211 -5.09 1.10 2.21
CA LEU A 211 -5.17 0.73 3.62
C LEU A 211 -4.94 -0.76 3.85
N ASP A 212 -3.92 -1.09 4.63
CA ASP A 212 -3.62 -2.47 4.99
C ASP A 212 -4.27 -2.88 6.32
N LEU A 213 -5.35 -3.67 6.24
CA LEU A 213 -5.95 -4.32 7.40
C LEU A 213 -5.28 -5.67 7.65
N LYS A 214 -4.40 -5.70 8.65
CA LYS A 214 -3.48 -6.83 8.89
C LYS A 214 -4.16 -8.08 9.46
N ALA A 215 -5.20 -7.90 10.28
CA ALA A 215 -6.04 -8.95 10.85
C ALA A 215 -7.32 -8.32 11.40
N TYR A 216 -8.42 -9.08 11.42
CA TYR A 216 -9.68 -8.64 12.02
C TYR A 216 -9.66 -8.85 13.54
N ASP A 217 -9.20 -10.03 13.97
CA ASP A 217 -9.09 -10.38 15.37
C ASP A 217 -8.05 -9.48 16.06
N GLU A 218 -8.43 -8.95 17.22
CA GLU A 218 -7.60 -8.01 17.96
C GLU A 218 -6.31 -8.67 18.50
N GLY A 219 -6.42 -9.93 18.94
CA GLY A 219 -5.31 -10.73 19.45
C GLY A 219 -4.30 -11.03 18.36
N ASP A 220 -4.76 -11.52 17.21
CA ASP A 220 -3.91 -11.80 16.04
C ASP A 220 -3.27 -10.52 15.51
N HIS A 221 -4.03 -9.43 15.43
CA HIS A 221 -3.49 -8.13 15.00
C HIS A 221 -2.38 -7.66 15.94
N LYS A 222 -2.60 -7.73 17.26
CA LYS A 222 -1.59 -7.35 18.24
C LYS A 222 -0.38 -8.26 18.20
N TRP A 223 -0.57 -9.57 18.05
CA TRP A 223 0.53 -10.52 17.91
C TRP A 223 1.35 -10.21 16.66
N LEU A 224 0.69 -9.89 15.54
CA LEU A 224 1.33 -9.65 14.26
C LEU A 224 2.04 -8.29 14.20
N THR A 225 1.45 -7.23 14.79
CA THR A 225 1.87 -5.83 14.57
C THR A 225 2.42 -5.11 15.81
N GLY A 226 2.18 -5.68 17.00
CA GLY A 226 2.43 -5.04 18.29
C GLY A 226 1.34 -4.06 18.74
N CYS A 227 0.29 -3.84 17.95
CA CYS A 227 -0.76 -2.85 18.20
C CYS A 227 -2.17 -3.46 18.15
N PHE A 228 -3.13 -2.86 18.86
CA PHE A 228 -4.56 -3.18 18.72
C PHE A 228 -5.15 -2.53 17.45
N ASN A 229 -6.29 -3.04 16.96
CA ASN A 229 -6.89 -2.63 15.67
C ASN A 229 -8.27 -1.96 15.76
N ARG A 230 -8.80 -1.67 16.95
CA ARG A 230 -10.20 -1.23 17.10
C ARG A 230 -10.57 -0.01 16.26
N HIS A 231 -9.70 0.99 16.15
CA HIS A 231 -9.97 2.16 15.32
C HIS A 231 -9.72 1.88 13.83
N LEU A 232 -8.83 0.94 13.50
CA LEU A 232 -8.52 0.58 12.12
C LEU A 232 -9.74 0.03 11.38
N LEU A 233 -10.58 -0.74 12.09
CA LEU A 233 -11.81 -1.30 11.51
C LEU A 233 -12.89 -0.24 11.20
N LYS A 234 -12.74 1.00 11.69
CA LYS A 234 -13.62 2.13 11.36
C LYS A 234 -13.06 3.03 10.25
N LEU A 235 -11.79 2.85 9.89
CA LEU A 235 -11.13 3.71 8.92
C LEU A 235 -11.77 3.71 7.54
N PRO A 236 -12.28 2.59 6.98
CA PRO A 236 -12.92 2.64 5.68
C PRO A 236 -14.07 3.66 5.60
N GLU A 237 -14.95 3.67 6.61
CA GLU A 237 -16.03 4.66 6.73
C GLU A 237 -15.47 6.08 6.89
N GLU A 238 -14.53 6.29 7.81
CA GLU A 238 -13.96 7.62 8.09
C GLU A 238 -13.19 8.22 6.90
N ILE A 239 -12.54 7.38 6.09
CA ILE A 239 -11.82 7.75 4.88
C ILE A 239 -12.82 8.16 3.78
N LEU A 240 -13.82 7.32 3.51
CA LEU A 240 -14.81 7.61 2.47
C LEU A 240 -15.68 8.82 2.81
N LYS A 241 -16.07 8.99 4.09
CA LYS A 241 -16.83 10.16 4.56
C LYS A 241 -16.14 11.50 4.29
N ARG A 242 -14.80 11.51 4.26
CA ARG A 242 -13.98 12.70 3.91
C ARG A 242 -13.73 12.82 2.40
N GLY A 243 -14.34 11.93 1.62
CA GLY A 243 -14.27 11.91 0.17
C GLY A 243 -12.89 11.56 -0.36
N PHE A 244 -12.10 10.73 0.34
CA PHE A 244 -10.90 10.11 -0.23
C PHE A 244 -11.29 8.93 -1.13
N VAL A 245 -10.41 8.58 -2.05
CA VAL A 245 -10.48 7.27 -2.73
C VAL A 245 -9.80 6.24 -1.83
N LEU A 246 -10.32 5.02 -1.79
CA LEU A 246 -9.84 3.98 -0.89
C LEU A 246 -9.69 2.66 -1.65
N GLU A 247 -8.55 2.01 -1.46
CA GLU A 247 -8.38 0.57 -1.64
C GLU A 247 -8.01 -0.06 -0.31
N VAL A 248 -8.51 -1.27 -0.05
CA VAL A 248 -8.19 -2.05 1.14
C VAL A 248 -7.44 -3.31 0.75
N LEU A 249 -6.51 -3.72 1.61
CA LEU A 249 -5.76 -4.95 1.46
C LEU A 249 -5.70 -5.73 2.76
N SER A 250 -5.73 -7.06 2.62
CA SER A 250 -5.37 -7.99 3.68
C SER A 250 -4.52 -9.13 3.15
N LEU A 251 -3.70 -9.70 4.01
CA LEU A 251 -2.94 -10.91 3.66
C LEU A 251 -3.75 -12.15 4.01
N TYR A 252 -3.70 -13.15 3.14
CA TYR A 252 -3.99 -14.52 3.55
C TYR A 252 -2.72 -15.10 4.18
N ILE A 253 -2.75 -15.38 5.48
CA ILE A 253 -1.64 -15.99 6.23
C ILE A 253 -2.14 -17.34 6.79
N PRO A 254 -1.65 -18.47 6.28
CA PRO A 254 -2.08 -19.78 6.76
C PRO A 254 -1.91 -19.95 8.28
N ASN A 255 -2.93 -20.50 8.93
CA ASN A 255 -3.06 -20.69 10.38
C ASN A 255 -3.06 -19.39 11.22
N LEU A 256 -3.27 -18.22 10.61
CA LEU A 256 -3.35 -16.95 11.33
C LEU A 256 -4.48 -16.09 10.77
N VAL A 257 -4.30 -15.55 9.55
CA VAL A 257 -5.30 -14.69 8.88
C VAL A 257 -5.87 -15.44 7.69
N GLU A 258 -6.92 -16.21 7.95
CA GLU A 258 -7.59 -17.04 6.94
C GLU A 258 -9.02 -16.56 6.67
N ILE A 259 -9.76 -17.37 5.91
CA ILE A 259 -11.13 -17.10 5.45
C ILE A 259 -12.05 -16.52 6.54
N PRO A 260 -12.09 -17.03 7.79
CA PRO A 260 -12.99 -16.47 8.80
C PRO A 260 -12.73 -14.98 9.08
N GLN A 261 -11.47 -14.56 9.16
CA GLN A 261 -11.11 -13.17 9.38
C GLN A 261 -11.36 -12.32 8.13
N LEU A 262 -10.96 -12.84 6.95
CA LEU A 262 -11.14 -12.14 5.67
C LEU A 262 -12.62 -11.90 5.36
N LYS A 263 -13.51 -12.85 5.67
CA LYS A 263 -14.97 -12.65 5.55
C LYS A 263 -15.49 -11.53 6.46
N ARG A 264 -14.95 -11.41 7.69
CA ARG A 264 -15.36 -10.33 8.61
C ARG A 264 -14.89 -8.96 8.12
N ILE A 265 -13.68 -8.89 7.57
CA ILE A 265 -13.18 -7.66 6.90
C ILE A 265 -14.08 -7.33 5.71
N ALA A 266 -14.30 -8.30 4.82
CA ALA A 266 -15.12 -8.12 3.62
C ALA A 266 -16.56 -7.70 3.95
N LYS A 267 -17.18 -8.30 4.96
CA LYS A 267 -18.51 -7.92 5.44
C LYS A 267 -18.53 -6.47 5.94
N MET A 268 -17.55 -6.08 6.74
CA MET A 268 -17.43 -4.69 7.23
C MET A 268 -17.26 -3.71 6.06
N LEU A 269 -16.43 -4.04 5.07
CA LEU A 269 -16.28 -3.20 3.87
C LEU A 269 -17.60 -3.10 3.09
N PHE A 270 -18.30 -4.21 2.90
CA PHE A 270 -19.59 -4.23 2.20
C PHE A 270 -20.65 -3.37 2.90
N GLU A 271 -20.67 -3.36 4.24
CA GLU A 271 -21.57 -2.51 5.03
C GLU A 271 -21.26 -1.01 4.86
N VAL A 272 -20.01 -0.65 4.53
CA VAL A 272 -19.61 0.73 4.25
C VAL A 272 -19.90 1.09 2.78
N ASP A 273 -19.35 0.33 1.84
CA ASP A 273 -19.53 0.52 0.41
C ASP A 273 -19.09 -0.76 -0.36
N PRO A 274 -20.00 -1.41 -1.12
CA PRO A 274 -19.68 -2.62 -1.88
C PRO A 274 -18.68 -2.39 -3.02
N GLU A 275 -18.45 -1.15 -3.45
CA GLU A 275 -17.49 -0.79 -4.50
C GLU A 275 -16.03 -0.76 -4.03
N ILE A 276 -15.76 -0.74 -2.71
CA ILE A 276 -14.39 -0.67 -2.18
C ILE A 276 -13.55 -1.81 -2.78
N PRO A 277 -12.47 -1.50 -3.52
CA PRO A 277 -11.53 -2.49 -3.98
C PRO A 277 -10.87 -3.19 -2.79
N PHE A 278 -10.97 -4.52 -2.76
CA PHE A 278 -10.37 -5.35 -1.74
C PHE A 278 -9.42 -6.39 -2.34
N THR A 279 -8.13 -6.22 -2.07
CA THR A 279 -7.07 -7.12 -2.52
C THR A 279 -6.68 -8.10 -1.41
N ILE A 280 -6.79 -9.41 -1.67
CA ILE A 280 -6.26 -10.48 -0.82
C ILE A 280 -4.86 -10.84 -1.36
N LEU A 281 -3.81 -10.46 -0.64
CA LEU A 281 -2.45 -10.82 -1.02
C LEU A 281 -2.03 -12.16 -0.38
N ALA A 282 -1.38 -13.00 -1.19
CA ALA A 282 -0.72 -14.17 -0.64
C ALA A 282 0.48 -13.78 0.24
N PHE A 283 0.51 -14.35 1.44
CA PHE A 283 1.67 -14.29 2.33
C PHE A 283 2.84 -15.08 1.75
N PHE A 284 4.05 -14.51 1.86
CA PHE A 284 5.29 -15.26 1.72
C PHE A 284 6.15 -15.12 2.98
N PRO A 285 6.95 -16.14 3.34
CA PRO A 285 7.71 -16.14 4.58
C PRO A 285 8.89 -15.18 4.52
N GLU A 286 8.91 -14.20 5.42
CA GLU A 286 10.00 -13.22 5.53
C GLU A 286 10.15 -12.71 6.96
N TYR A 287 11.26 -12.01 7.22
CA TYR A 287 11.57 -11.34 8.49
C TYR A 287 11.49 -12.27 9.70
N GLN A 288 10.55 -12.08 10.62
CA GLN A 288 10.39 -12.93 11.81
C GLN A 288 9.50 -14.16 11.54
N MET A 289 8.85 -14.23 10.38
CA MET A 289 7.91 -15.29 10.01
C MET A 289 8.46 -16.21 8.91
N LYS A 290 9.79 -16.32 8.74
CA LYS A 290 10.45 -17.15 7.73
C LYS A 290 10.12 -18.65 7.77
N ARG A 291 9.60 -19.16 8.89
CA ARG A 291 9.24 -20.58 9.08
C ARG A 291 7.77 -20.90 8.80
N TYR A 292 6.96 -19.89 8.47
CA TYR A 292 5.56 -20.10 8.10
C TYR A 292 5.47 -20.58 6.65
N LYS A 293 4.35 -21.19 6.27
CA LYS A 293 4.10 -21.60 4.88
C LYS A 293 3.44 -20.48 4.08
N SER A 294 3.77 -20.39 2.79
CA SER A 294 2.93 -19.67 1.82
C SER A 294 1.59 -20.39 1.63
N PRO A 295 0.51 -19.69 1.25
CA PRO A 295 -0.74 -20.34 0.88
C PRO A 295 -0.61 -21.09 -0.44
N LYS A 296 -1.45 -22.10 -0.62
CA LYS A 296 -1.63 -22.82 -1.89
C LYS A 296 -2.62 -22.07 -2.80
N ALA A 297 -2.57 -22.32 -4.10
CA ALA A 297 -3.56 -21.79 -5.04
C ALA A 297 -5.00 -22.13 -4.65
N SER A 298 -5.27 -23.36 -4.23
CA SER A 298 -6.60 -23.76 -3.75
C SER A 298 -7.09 -22.93 -2.55
N GLU A 299 -6.20 -22.64 -1.58
CA GLU A 299 -6.53 -21.85 -0.39
C GLU A 299 -6.88 -20.39 -0.78
N MET A 300 -6.11 -19.81 -1.70
CA MET A 300 -6.35 -18.44 -2.20
C MET A 300 -7.64 -18.34 -3.01
N VAL A 301 -7.94 -19.33 -3.85
CA VAL A 301 -9.18 -19.40 -4.64
C VAL A 301 -10.40 -19.55 -3.73
N GLU A 302 -10.32 -20.42 -2.72
CA GLU A 302 -11.39 -20.56 -1.72
C GLU A 302 -11.63 -19.25 -0.96
N ALA A 303 -10.56 -18.57 -0.54
CA ALA A 303 -10.65 -17.27 0.10
C ALA A 303 -11.29 -16.21 -0.80
N TYR A 304 -10.91 -16.16 -2.07
CA TYR A 304 -11.52 -15.27 -3.06
C TYR A 304 -13.04 -15.46 -3.13
N HIS A 305 -13.50 -16.70 -3.31
CA HIS A 305 -14.94 -16.99 -3.40
C HIS A 305 -15.67 -16.66 -2.09
N ALA A 306 -15.08 -17.00 -0.95
CA ALA A 306 -15.68 -16.74 0.36
C ALA A 306 -15.82 -15.24 0.65
N VAL A 307 -14.84 -14.43 0.25
CA VAL A 307 -14.88 -12.96 0.34
C VAL A 307 -15.85 -12.37 -0.67
N LYS A 308 -15.81 -12.84 -1.93
CA LYS A 308 -16.71 -12.38 -2.99
C LYS A 308 -18.19 -12.63 -2.64
N ALA A 309 -18.48 -13.76 -2.00
CA ALA A 309 -19.81 -14.10 -1.50
C ALA A 309 -20.34 -13.16 -0.41
N MET A 310 -19.50 -12.29 0.19
CA MET A 310 -19.95 -11.25 1.12
C MET A 310 -20.56 -10.04 0.41
N GLY A 311 -20.48 -9.97 -0.93
CA GLY A 311 -21.18 -8.95 -1.73
C GLY A 311 -20.29 -7.85 -2.31
N LEU A 312 -18.98 -7.86 -2.04
CA LEU A 312 -18.05 -6.89 -2.62
C LEU A 312 -17.94 -7.04 -4.15
N TRP A 313 -17.93 -5.93 -4.87
CA TRP A 313 -17.88 -5.93 -6.34
C TRP A 313 -16.45 -6.06 -6.86
N ASN A 314 -15.49 -5.48 -6.15
CA ASN A 314 -14.10 -5.39 -6.59
C ASN A 314 -13.21 -6.21 -5.65
N VAL A 315 -13.05 -7.50 -5.93
CA VAL A 315 -12.17 -8.40 -5.17
C VAL A 315 -11.07 -8.90 -6.08
N ARG A 316 -9.84 -8.96 -5.58
CA ARG A 316 -8.68 -9.45 -6.34
C ARG A 316 -7.73 -10.26 -5.47
N LEU A 317 -7.10 -11.25 -6.07
CA LEU A 317 -5.92 -11.91 -5.52
C LEU A 317 -4.66 -11.21 -6.00
N GLY A 318 -3.63 -11.15 -5.16
CA GLY A 318 -2.33 -10.66 -5.61
C GLY A 318 -1.18 -11.49 -5.05
N ASN A 319 0.03 -11.16 -5.51
CA ASN A 319 1.23 -11.99 -5.35
C ASN A 319 1.07 -13.38 -5.97
N THR A 320 0.49 -13.48 -7.18
CA THR A 320 0.18 -14.76 -7.83
C THR A 320 1.40 -15.69 -7.95
N GLY A 321 2.58 -15.16 -8.23
CA GLY A 321 3.82 -15.97 -8.25
C GLY A 321 4.25 -16.59 -6.91
N VAL A 322 3.60 -16.23 -5.79
CA VAL A 322 3.86 -16.83 -4.46
C VAL A 322 3.09 -18.13 -4.26
N PHE A 323 1.90 -18.25 -4.84
CA PHE A 323 0.98 -19.34 -4.55
C PHE A 323 0.60 -20.18 -5.78
N ALA A 324 0.87 -19.68 -6.99
CA ALA A 324 0.67 -20.38 -8.26
C ALA A 324 2.03 -20.62 -8.93
N SER A 325 2.37 -21.90 -9.09
CA SER A 325 3.69 -22.33 -9.57
C SER A 325 3.62 -23.29 -10.76
N SER A 326 2.48 -23.96 -10.98
CA SER A 326 2.27 -24.87 -12.11
C SER A 326 1.24 -24.35 -13.10
N GLU A 327 1.20 -24.94 -14.30
CA GLU A 327 0.16 -24.61 -15.29
C GLU A 327 -1.24 -24.88 -14.74
N GLU A 328 -1.42 -25.95 -13.96
CA GLU A 328 -2.69 -26.30 -13.31
C GLU A 328 -3.15 -25.22 -12.34
N ASP A 329 -2.24 -24.62 -11.55
CA ASP A 329 -2.57 -23.50 -10.66
C ASP A 329 -3.10 -22.29 -11.47
N TYR A 330 -2.43 -21.96 -12.57
CA TYR A 330 -2.86 -20.85 -13.43
C TYR A 330 -4.15 -21.15 -14.19
N HIS A 331 -4.39 -22.40 -14.57
CA HIS A 331 -5.66 -22.86 -15.14
C HIS A 331 -6.80 -22.71 -14.13
N LEU A 332 -6.59 -23.16 -12.89
CA LEU A 332 -7.55 -23.00 -11.79
C LEU A 332 -7.89 -21.52 -11.56
N LEU A 333 -6.89 -20.64 -11.50
CA LEU A 333 -7.13 -19.20 -11.33
C LEU A 333 -7.94 -18.60 -12.48
N LYS A 334 -7.61 -18.98 -13.71
CA LYS A 334 -8.32 -18.50 -14.90
C LYS A 334 -9.79 -18.91 -14.88
N GLU A 335 -10.08 -20.14 -14.49
CA GLU A 335 -11.45 -20.69 -14.47
C GLU A 335 -12.26 -20.21 -13.27
N SER A 336 -11.68 -20.17 -12.07
CA SER A 336 -12.40 -19.89 -10.83
C SER A 336 -12.42 -18.40 -10.45
N VAL A 337 -11.32 -17.68 -10.67
CA VAL A 337 -11.17 -16.28 -10.24
C VAL A 337 -11.41 -15.30 -11.39
N GLY A 338 -11.02 -15.70 -12.60
CA GLY A 338 -11.21 -14.94 -13.82
C GLY A 338 -10.05 -13.99 -14.11
N VAL A 339 -9.71 -13.83 -15.39
CA VAL A 339 -8.59 -13.00 -15.83
C VAL A 339 -8.79 -11.56 -15.35
N GLY A 340 -7.78 -11.06 -14.65
CA GLY A 340 -7.75 -9.69 -14.14
C GLY A 340 -8.12 -9.55 -12.66
N ASN A 341 -8.56 -10.63 -12.03
CA ASN A 341 -8.83 -10.71 -10.60
C ASN A 341 -7.74 -11.49 -9.83
N TYR A 342 -6.60 -11.80 -10.46
CA TYR A 342 -5.40 -12.41 -9.86
C TYR A 342 -4.13 -11.98 -10.59
#